data_AF-A0A845WQ27-F1
#
_entry.id   AF-A0A845WQ27-F1
#
_cell.length_a   1.000
_cell.length_b   1.000
_cell.length_c   1.000
_cell.angle_alpha   90.00
_cell.angle_beta   90.00
_cell.angle_gamma   90.00
#
_symmetry.space_group_name_H-M   'P 1'
#
loop_
_entity.id
_entity.type
_entity.pdbx_description
1 polymer ?
#
loop_
_entity_poly.entity_id
_entity_poly.type
_entity_poly.pdbx_seq_one_letter_code
_entity_poly.pdbx_strand_id
1 'polypeptide(L)' 'MLVEFSVENYRSFKERQTLSMVASNKKSGRNSNSFPMPNVKSLRLLTSAVVYGRDSSYTDPLGSV' A
#
# COMPACT_ATOMS: atom_id res chain seq x y z
N MET A 1 -9.65 -13.26 2.16
CA MET A 1 -9.45 -11.84 2.51
C MET A 1 -7.95 -11.62 2.68
N LEU A 2 -7.34 -10.76 1.88
CA LEU A 2 -5.90 -10.47 1.97
C LEU A 2 -5.72 -9.37 3.03
N VAL A 3 -5.06 -9.68 4.13
CA VAL A 3 -4.81 -8.71 5.22
C VAL A 3 -3.43 -8.10 5.08
N GLU A 4 -2.46 -8.91 4.68
CA GLU A 4 -1.08 -8.52 4.46
C GLU A 4 -0.46 -9.43 3.41
N PHE A 5 0.41 -8.87 2.57
CA PHE A 5 1.26 -9.66 1.69
C PHE A 5 2.70 -9.17 1.77
N SER A 6 3.65 -10.10 1.69
CA SER A 6 5.05 -9.79 1.51
C SER A 6 5.58 -10.39 0.22
N VAL A 7 6.42 -9.65 -0.48
CA VAL A 7 7.11 -10.11 -1.69
C VAL A 7 8.62 -9.90 -1.53
N GLU A 8 9.41 -10.87 -1.94
CA GLU A 8 10.87 -10.84 -1.91
C GLU A 8 11.41 -11.56 -3.15
N ASN A 9 12.55 -11.09 -3.68
CA ASN A 9 13.22 -11.63 -4.86
C ASN A 9 12.29 -11.80 -6.08
N TYR A 10 11.46 -10.79 -6.35
CA TYR A 10 10.50 -10.81 -7.45
C TYR A 10 10.63 -9.58 -8.33
N ARG A 11 10.97 -9.77 -9.62
CA ARG A 11 11.22 -8.70 -10.59
C ARG A 11 12.21 -7.66 -10.03
N SER A 12 11.77 -6.42 -9.82
CA SER A 12 12.59 -5.32 -9.32
C SER A 12 12.67 -5.24 -7.79
N PHE A 13 11.99 -6.14 -7.08
CA PHE A 13 12.02 -6.20 -5.61
C PHE A 13 13.08 -7.20 -5.16
N LYS A 14 14.28 -6.69 -4.85
CA LYS A 14 15.37 -7.49 -4.29
C LYS A 14 15.16 -7.77 -2.80
N GLU A 15 14.75 -6.76 -2.04
CA GLU A 15 14.50 -6.84 -0.60
C GLU A 15 13.01 -7.09 -0.30
N ARG A 16 12.72 -7.66 0.87
CA ARG A 16 11.36 -7.98 1.31
C ARG A 16 10.53 -6.70 1.45
N GLN A 17 9.47 -6.59 0.66
CA GLN A 17 8.47 -5.53 0.76
C GLN A 17 7.18 -6.10 1.35
N THR A 18 6.56 -5.39 2.29
CA THR A 18 5.31 -5.80 2.92
C THR A 18 4.23 -4.74 2.68
N LEU A 19 3.11 -5.14 2.09
CA LEU A 19 1.89 -4.32 2.02
C LEU A 19 0.88 -4.84 3.04
N SER A 20 0.52 -3.97 4.00
CA SER A 20 -0.49 -4.27 5.02
C SER A 20 -1.77 -3.46 4.76
N MET A 21 -2.91 -4.13 4.77
CA MET A 21 -4.25 -3.52 4.62
C MET A 21 -4.88 -3.17 5.98
N VAL A 22 -4.10 -3.17 7.06
CA VAL A 22 -4.55 -2.68 8.37
C VAL A 22 -4.76 -1.17 8.30
N ALA A 23 -5.97 -0.71 8.60
CA ALA A 23 -6.30 0.70 8.54
C ALA A 23 -5.50 1.47 9.61
N SER A 24 -4.80 2.53 9.17
CA SER A 24 -4.08 3.40 10.08
C SER A 24 -5.02 4.14 11.04
N ASN A 25 -4.51 4.58 12.19
CA ASN A 25 -5.29 5.32 13.20
C ASN A 25 -5.63 6.78 12.77
N LYS A 26 -5.35 7.16 11.52
CA LYS A 26 -5.66 8.50 10.99
C LYS A 26 -7.17 8.72 10.92
N LYS A 27 -7.62 9.94 11.28
CA LYS A 27 -9.05 10.30 11.32
C LYS A 27 -9.63 10.58 9.93
N SER A 28 -8.81 10.94 8.94
CA SER A 28 -9.27 11.19 7.57
C SER A 28 -9.55 9.88 6.82
N GLY A 29 -10.76 9.71 6.29
CA GLY A 29 -11.13 8.56 5.44
C GLY A 29 -11.62 7.30 6.18
N ARG A 30 -11.77 7.37 7.52
CA ARG A 30 -12.12 6.24 8.38
C ARG A 30 -13.50 5.60 8.08
N ASN A 31 -14.39 6.33 7.42
CA ASN A 31 -15.77 5.89 7.18
C ASN A 31 -16.06 5.45 5.74
N SER A 32 -15.19 5.77 4.77
CA SER A 32 -15.47 5.46 3.35
C SER A 32 -14.82 4.16 2.90
N ASN A 33 -13.59 3.87 3.34
CA ASN A 33 -12.76 2.79 2.78
C ASN A 33 -12.21 1.83 3.84
N SER A 34 -12.88 1.69 4.99
CA SER A 34 -12.48 0.72 6.02
C SER A 34 -13.67 0.09 6.72
N PHE A 35 -13.55 -1.18 7.09
CA PHE A 35 -14.57 -1.93 7.83
C PHE A 35 -13.98 -2.51 9.14
N PRO A 36 -14.79 -2.61 10.21
CA PRO A 36 -14.36 -3.26 11.44
C PRO A 36 -14.32 -4.78 11.27
N MET A 37 -13.29 -5.42 11.82
CA MET A 37 -13.23 -6.88 11.87
C MET A 37 -14.14 -7.42 12.98
N PRO A 38 -15.07 -8.35 12.71
CA PRO A 38 -15.84 -9.01 13.76
C PRO A 38 -14.88 -9.73 14.74
N ASN A 39 -15.17 -9.64 16.03
CA ASN A 39 -14.39 -10.21 17.15
C ASN A 39 -13.01 -9.61 17.45
N VAL A 40 -12.56 -8.54 16.78
CA VAL A 40 -11.30 -7.86 17.13
C VAL A 40 -11.57 -6.39 17.42
N LYS A 41 -11.63 -6.04 18.71
CA LYS A 41 -11.79 -4.63 19.13
C LYS A 41 -10.61 -3.82 18.61
N SER A 42 -10.93 -2.70 17.97
CA SER A 42 -9.96 -1.72 17.43
C SER A 42 -9.23 -2.10 16.14
N LEU A 43 -9.50 -3.26 15.54
CA LEU A 43 -8.93 -3.62 14.23
C LEU A 43 -9.90 -3.26 13.11
N ARG A 44 -9.47 -2.33 12.25
CA ARG A 44 -10.16 -2.00 11.00
C ARG A 44 -9.27 -2.39 9.82
N LEU A 45 -9.89 -2.91 8.79
CA LEU A 45 -9.21 -3.27 7.55
C LEU A 45 -9.67 -2.35 6.44
N LEU A 46 -8.75 -2.05 5.52
CA LEU A 46 -9.06 -1.30 4.31
C LEU A 46 -9.86 -2.19 3.35
N THR A 47 -10.87 -1.62 2.69
CA THR A 47 -11.65 -2.31 1.64
C THR A 47 -10.93 -2.34 0.31
N SER A 48 -10.08 -1.34 0.05
CA SER A 48 -9.32 -1.19 -1.17
C SER A 48 -8.01 -0.44 -0.91
N ALA A 49 -7.00 -0.72 -1.72
CA ALA A 49 -5.74 0.01 -1.75
C ALA A 49 -5.34 0.21 -3.22
N VAL A 50 -4.86 1.41 -3.54
CA VAL A 50 -4.34 1.73 -4.88
C VAL A 50 -2.84 1.96 -4.75
N VAL A 51 -2.07 1.21 -5.53
CA VAL A 51 -0.61 1.36 -5.62
C VAL A 51 -0.32 2.15 -6.88
N TYR A 52 0.18 3.37 -6.71
CA TYR A 52 0.67 4.19 -7.80
C TYR A 52 2.19 4.03 -7.92
N GLY A 53 2.67 3.77 -9.12
CA GLY A 53 4.09 3.81 -9.46
C GLY A 53 4.39 5.00 -10.35
N ARG A 54 5.57 5.61 -10.19
CA ARG A 54 6.12 6.49 -11.23
C ARG A 54 6.47 5.60 -12.42
N ASP A 55 6.04 5.95 -13.62
CA ASP A 55 6.53 5.28 -14.82
C ASP A 55 8.06 5.38 -14.82
N SER A 56 8.74 4.23 -14.87
CA SER A 56 10.19 4.11 -14.80
C SER A 56 10.92 4.65 -16.04
N SER A 57 10.21 5.40 -16.89
CA SER A 57 10.65 5.91 -18.19
C SER A 57 10.85 7.42 -18.23
N TYR A 58 10.76 8.12 -17.09
CA TYR A 58 11.16 9.52 -17.04
C TYR A 58 12.70 9.61 -16.98
N THR A 59 13.33 9.43 -18.14
CA THR A 59 14.70 9.81 -18.40
C THR A 59 14.68 11.31 -18.70
N ASP A 60 15.26 12.14 -17.84
CA ASP A 60 15.50 13.55 -18.15
C ASP A 60 16.33 13.64 -19.45
N PRO A 61 15.83 14.23 -20.54
CA PRO A 61 16.70 14.59 -21.66
C PRO A 61 17.38 15.90 -21.28
N LEU A 62 18.60 15.77 -20.75
CA LEU A 62 19.65 16.79 -20.78
C LEU A 62 19.38 18.10 -20.03
N GLY A 63 19.87 18.15 -18.79
CA GLY A 63 20.47 19.35 -18.22
C GLY A 63 21.93 19.47 -18.65
N SER A 64 22.18 20.11 -19.79
CA SER A 64 23.43 20.74 -20.25
C SER A 64 23.03 21.51 -21.51
N VAL A 65 22.88 22.84 -21.54
CA VAL A 65 23.78 23.93 -21.15
C VAL A 65 22.92 25.13 -20.76
#